data_AF-A0A1Z3HH44-F1
#
_entry.id   AF-A0A1Z3HH44-F1
#
_cell.length_a   1.000
_cell.length_b   1.000
_cell.length_c   1.000
_cell.angle_alpha   90.00
_cell.angle_beta   90.00
_cell.angle_gamma   90.00
#
_symmetry.space_group_name_H-M   'P 1'
#
loop_
_entity.id
_entity.type
_entity.pdbx_description
1 polymer ?
#
loop_
_entity_poly.entity_id
_entity_poly.type
_entity_poly.pdbx_seq_one_letter_code
_entity_poly.pdbx_strand_id
1 'polypeptide(L)'
;MAFFESFISVIREKWLDYVRNNRTWLALQMDQTSVRTPEGGRRPSSLLILGVVNALEPKLSNLMVPFYQLNSDEDALVEVLGLNFDPEMALDDGRAPSTLDAQNADDPHLLPDSPEMS
;
A
#
# COMPACT_ATOMS: atom_id res chain seq x y z
N MET A 1 -18.89 -20.08 -8.49
CA MET A 1 -17.57 -19.44 -8.30
C MET A 1 -17.66 -18.08 -7.59
N ALA A 2 -18.83 -17.43 -7.56
CA ALA A 2 -19.06 -16.13 -6.89
C ALA A 2 -18.55 -16.00 -5.43
N PHE A 3 -18.55 -17.07 -4.64
CA PHE A 3 -18.04 -17.00 -3.25
C PHE A 3 -16.53 -16.68 -3.20
N PHE A 4 -15.72 -17.36 -4.00
CA PHE A 4 -14.27 -17.15 -4.01
C PHE A 4 -13.91 -15.78 -4.60
N GLU A 5 -14.60 -15.36 -5.66
CA GLU A 5 -14.45 -14.02 -6.24
C GLU A 5 -14.82 -12.92 -5.24
N SER A 6 -15.94 -13.07 -4.52
CA SER A 6 -16.33 -12.12 -3.47
C SER A 6 -15.31 -12.08 -2.34
N PHE A 7 -14.73 -13.23 -1.99
CA PHE A 7 -13.70 -13.34 -0.97
C PHE A 7 -12.40 -12.63 -1.38
N ILE A 8 -11.95 -12.85 -2.63
CA ILE A 8 -10.80 -12.14 -3.19
C ILE A 8 -11.04 -10.63 -3.22
N SER A 9 -12.24 -10.17 -3.58
CA SER A 9 -12.59 -8.75 -3.56
C SER A 9 -12.42 -8.14 -2.17
N VAL A 10 -12.93 -8.83 -1.13
CA VAL A 10 -12.78 -8.39 0.26
C VAL A 10 -11.31 -8.34 0.69
N ILE A 11 -10.49 -9.32 0.29
CA ILE A 11 -9.05 -9.32 0.58
C ILE A 11 -8.37 -8.14 -0.10
N ARG A 12 -8.68 -7.89 -1.37
CA ARG A 12 -8.14 -6.76 -2.13
C ARG A 12 -8.48 -5.42 -1.48
N GLU A 13 -9.72 -5.21 -1.09
CA GLU A 13 -10.16 -3.99 -0.39
C GLU A 13 -9.38 -3.78 0.91
N LYS A 14 -9.29 -4.83 1.75
CA LYS A 14 -8.52 -4.79 3.00
C LYS A 14 -7.04 -4.49 2.77
N TRP A 15 -6.45 -5.08 1.72
CA TRP A 15 -5.06 -4.79 1.33
C TRP A 15 -4.88 -3.33 0.95
N LEU A 16 -5.76 -2.79 0.09
CA LEU A 16 -5.70 -1.38 -0.32
C LEU A 16 -5.90 -0.41 0.85
N ASP A 17 -6.81 -0.72 1.78
CA ASP A 17 -7.00 0.07 3.00
C ASP A 17 -5.76 0.04 3.90
N TYR A 18 -5.12 -1.12 4.04
CA TYR A 18 -3.85 -1.22 4.75
C TYR A 18 -2.76 -0.39 4.09
N VAL A 19 -2.63 -0.45 2.76
CA VAL A 19 -1.65 0.35 2.01
C VAL A 19 -1.91 1.83 2.23
N ARG A 20 -3.16 2.29 2.08
CA ARG A 20 -3.56 3.68 2.31
C ARG A 20 -3.16 4.18 3.70
N ASN A 21 -3.36 3.36 4.73
CA ASN A 21 -3.07 3.74 6.12
C ASN A 21 -1.58 3.65 6.48
N ASN A 22 -0.77 2.92 5.70
CA ASN A 22 0.63 2.64 6.01
C ASN A 22 1.60 3.06 4.88
N ARG A 23 1.17 3.96 3.98
CA ARG A 23 1.93 4.38 2.78
C ARG A 23 3.38 4.75 3.09
N THR A 24 3.63 5.55 4.13
CA THR A 24 4.98 6.01 4.49
C THR A 24 5.94 4.86 4.81
N TRP A 25 5.49 3.88 5.59
CA TRP A 25 6.33 2.73 5.92
C TRP A 25 6.49 1.78 4.73
N LEU A 26 5.43 1.57 3.94
CA LEU A 26 5.49 0.74 2.74
C LEU A 26 6.45 1.32 1.70
N ALA A 27 6.46 2.64 1.51
CA ALA A 27 7.41 3.30 0.62
C ALA A 27 8.86 3.00 1.02
N LEU A 28 9.19 3.16 2.32
CA LEU A 28 10.52 2.84 2.85
C LEU A 28 10.88 1.36 2.71
N GLN A 29 9.90 0.46 2.91
CA GLN A 29 10.11 -0.98 2.74
C GLN A 29 10.34 -1.33 1.26
N MET A 30 9.56 -0.74 0.35
CA MET A 30 9.61 -1.00 -1.09
C MET A 30 10.86 -0.43 -1.77
N ASP A 31 11.47 0.61 -1.21
CA ASP A 31 12.78 1.12 -1.62
C ASP A 31 13.90 0.09 -1.41
N GLN A 32 13.76 -0.76 -0.37
CA GLN A 32 14.72 -1.83 -0.10
C GLN A 32 14.38 -3.10 -0.89
N THR A 33 13.12 -3.52 -0.84
CA THR A 33 12.66 -4.78 -1.43
C THR A 33 11.29 -4.59 -2.07
N SER A 34 11.26 -4.59 -3.41
CA SER A 34 10.02 -4.57 -4.20
C SER A 34 10.09 -5.57 -5.34
N VAL A 35 8.91 -6.03 -5.78
CA VAL A 35 8.73 -6.94 -6.92
C VAL A 35 8.08 -6.17 -8.06
N ARG A 36 8.55 -6.39 -9.29
CA ARG A 36 7.96 -5.80 -10.50
C ARG A 36 6.63 -6.48 -10.79
N THR A 37 5.61 -5.67 -11.09
CA THR A 37 4.29 -6.18 -11.45
C THR A 37 4.14 -6.26 -12.98
N PRO A 38 3.22 -7.09 -13.50
CA PRO A 38 3.03 -7.28 -14.94
C PRO A 38 2.69 -5.98 -15.70
N GLU A 39 1.99 -5.06 -15.05
CA GLU A 39 1.62 -3.74 -15.57
C GLU A 39 2.73 -2.69 -15.52
N GLY A 40 3.93 -3.06 -15.05
CA GLY A 40 5.11 -2.19 -15.02
C GLY A 40 5.28 -1.38 -13.74
N GLY A 41 4.41 -1.58 -12.75
CA GLY A 41 4.50 -0.99 -11.43
C GLY A 41 5.38 -1.79 -10.47
N ARG A 42 5.20 -1.52 -9.17
CA ARG A 42 5.88 -2.23 -8.08
C ARG A 42 4.90 -2.61 -6.99
N ARG A 43 5.17 -3.75 -6.36
CA ARG A 43 4.49 -4.18 -5.14
C ARG A 43 5.49 -4.61 -4.07
N PRO A 44 5.06 -4.68 -2.81
CA PRO A 44 5.84 -5.33 -1.76
C PRO A 44 6.09 -6.82 -2.05
N SER A 45 7.01 -7.42 -1.29
CA SER A 45 7.29 -8.86 -1.41
C SER A 45 6.06 -9.71 -1.08
N SER A 46 5.99 -10.90 -1.67
CA SER A 46 4.84 -11.79 -1.53
C SER A 46 4.60 -12.23 -0.09
N LEU A 47 5.66 -12.53 0.67
CA LEU A 47 5.55 -12.78 2.11
C LEU A 47 4.93 -11.62 2.89
N LEU A 48 5.28 -10.37 2.55
CA LEU A 48 4.71 -9.22 3.26
C LEU A 48 3.21 -9.12 2.98
N ILE A 49 2.83 -9.21 1.70
CA ILE A 49 1.42 -9.18 1.28
C ILE A 49 0.66 -10.28 2.00
N LEU A 50 1.12 -11.53 1.88
CA LEU A 50 0.48 -12.71 2.49
C LEU A 50 0.38 -12.59 4.01
N GLY A 51 1.44 -12.15 4.69
CA GLY A 51 1.43 -11.96 6.14
C GLY A 51 0.39 -10.92 6.58
N VAL A 52 0.32 -9.79 5.87
CA VAL A 52 -0.65 -8.73 6.15
C VAL A 52 -2.08 -9.21 5.89
N VAL A 53 -2.38 -9.77 4.71
CA VAL A 53 -3.74 -10.19 4.39
C VAL A 53 -4.21 -11.33 5.27
N ASN A 54 -3.29 -12.19 5.72
CA ASN A 54 -3.61 -13.25 6.67
C ASN A 54 -3.98 -12.70 8.06
N ALA A 55 -3.39 -11.58 8.48
CA ALA A 55 -3.76 -10.88 9.71
C ALA A 55 -5.09 -10.13 9.57
N LEU A 56 -5.37 -9.55 8.39
CA LEU A 56 -6.59 -8.77 8.13
C LEU A 56 -7.83 -9.63 7.88
N GLU A 57 -7.66 -10.82 7.32
CA GLU A 57 -8.74 -11.76 7.03
C GLU A 57 -8.44 -13.15 7.61
N PRO A 58 -8.86 -13.44 8.86
CA PRO A 58 -8.60 -14.73 9.51
C PRO A 58 -9.13 -15.94 8.74
N LYS A 59 -10.18 -15.77 7.90
CA LYS A 59 -10.66 -16.87 7.06
C LYS A 59 -9.64 -17.29 5.99
N LEU A 60 -8.74 -16.40 5.58
CA LEU A 60 -7.65 -16.74 4.67
C LEU A 60 -6.68 -17.73 5.31
N SER A 61 -6.46 -17.67 6.63
CA SER A 61 -5.56 -18.59 7.35
C SER A 61 -5.95 -20.06 7.17
N ASN A 62 -7.26 -20.33 7.10
CA ASN A 62 -7.77 -21.68 6.87
C ASN A 62 -7.48 -22.19 5.45
N LEU A 63 -7.25 -21.29 4.48
CA LEU A 63 -6.92 -21.61 3.10
C LEU A 63 -5.42 -21.63 2.84
N MET A 64 -4.63 -20.92 3.66
CA MET A 64 -3.17 -20.86 3.48
C MET A 64 -2.51 -22.23 3.60
N VAL A 65 -2.91 -23.07 4.56
CA VAL A 65 -2.32 -24.41 4.73
C VAL A 65 -2.48 -25.30 3.49
N PRO A 66 -3.70 -25.52 2.95
CA PRO A 66 -3.85 -26.35 1.75
C PRO A 66 -3.24 -25.69 0.50
N PHE A 67 -3.25 -24.36 0.38
CA PHE A 67 -2.63 -23.67 -0.75
C PHE A 67 -1.11 -23.85 -0.75
N TYR A 68 -0.45 -23.70 0.40
CA TYR A 68 0.99 -23.85 0.51
C TYR A 68 1.46 -25.31 0.32
N GLN A 69 0.62 -26.28 0.69
CA GLN A 69 0.89 -27.70 0.40
C GLN A 69 0.80 -28.02 -1.09
N LEU A 70 -0.06 -27.30 -1.83
CA LEU A 70 -0.25 -27.50 -3.26
C LEU A 70 0.80 -26.76 -4.09
N ASN A 71 1.11 -25.52 -3.70
CA ASN A 71 2.14 -24.70 -4.31
C ASN A 71 2.77 -23.78 -3.26
N SER A 72 4.07 -23.95 -3.04
CA SER A 72 4.85 -23.11 -2.12
C SER A 72 5.40 -21.84 -2.77
N ASP A 73 5.08 -21.59 -4.04
CA ASP A 73 5.42 -20.35 -4.73
C ASP A 73 4.51 -19.21 -4.26
N GLU A 74 5.09 -18.32 -3.47
CA GLU A 74 4.40 -17.17 -2.88
C GLU A 74 3.90 -16.17 -3.92
N ASP A 75 4.63 -15.99 -5.03
CA ASP A 75 4.22 -15.09 -6.11
C ASP A 75 2.97 -15.65 -6.80
N ALA A 76 2.94 -16.97 -7.04
CA ALA A 76 1.75 -17.64 -7.57
C ALA A 76 0.56 -17.53 -6.61
N LEU A 77 0.77 -17.62 -5.28
CA LEU A 77 -0.30 -17.41 -4.30
C LEU A 77 -0.84 -15.98 -4.32
N VAL A 78 0.04 -14.99 -4.40
CA VAL A 78 -0.36 -13.56 -4.53
C VAL A 78 -1.14 -13.33 -5.83
N GLU A 79 -0.76 -13.99 -6.93
CA GLU A 79 -1.47 -13.93 -8.20
C GLU A 79 -2.87 -14.56 -8.10
N VAL A 80 -3.01 -15.75 -7.49
CA VAL A 80 -4.32 -16.41 -7.29
C VAL A 80 -5.24 -15.56 -6.40
N LEU A 81 -4.69 -14.86 -5.41
CA LEU A 81 -5.44 -13.91 -4.58
C LEU A 81 -5.75 -12.60 -5.31
N GLY A 82 -5.30 -12.41 -6.55
CA GLY A 82 -5.52 -11.21 -7.32
C GLY A 82 -4.82 -9.98 -6.71
N LEU A 83 -3.67 -10.18 -6.06
CA LEU A 83 -2.89 -9.13 -5.38
C LEU A 83 -1.58 -8.81 -6.11
N ASN A 84 -1.34 -9.40 -7.28
CA ASN A 84 -0.16 -9.13 -8.11
C ASN A 84 -0.36 -7.86 -8.96
N PHE A 85 -0.49 -6.71 -8.29
CA PHE A 85 -0.64 -5.40 -8.92
C PHE A 85 0.02 -4.31 -8.06
N ASP A 86 0.25 -3.13 -8.63
CA ASP A 86 0.79 -1.95 -7.95
C ASP A 86 -0.30 -1.30 -7.08
N PRO A 87 -0.17 -1.36 -5.76
CA PRO A 87 -1.21 -0.88 -4.86
C PRO A 87 -1.29 0.65 -4.81
N GLU A 88 -0.22 1.38 -5.12
CA GLU A 88 -0.24 2.84 -5.16
C GLU A 88 -0.98 3.32 -6.40
N MET A 89 -0.69 2.72 -7.57
CA MET A 89 -1.41 3.01 -8.81
C MET A 89 -2.92 2.75 -8.66
N ALA A 90 -3.29 1.61 -8.06
CA ALA A 90 -4.68 1.25 -7.83
C ALA A 90 -5.42 2.19 -6.87
N LEU A 91 -4.71 2.86 -5.95
CA LEU A 91 -5.29 3.87 -5.06
C LEU A 91 -5.42 5.23 -5.75
N ASP A 92 -4.44 5.60 -6.57
CA ASP A 92 -4.37 6.89 -7.25
C ASP A 92 -5.38 7.00 -8.42
N ASP A 93 -5.66 5.88 -9.09
CA ASP A 93 -6.77 5.75 -10.06
C ASP A 93 -8.16 5.97 -9.42
N GLY A 94 -8.24 5.98 -8.08
CA GLY A 94 -9.47 6.14 -7.30
C GLY A 94 -9.64 7.47 -6.55
N ARG A 95 -8.61 8.33 -6.42
CA ARG A 95 -8.74 9.64 -5.75
C ARG A 95 -7.59 10.60 -6.07
N ALA A 96 -7.95 11.78 -6.57
CA ALA A 96 -7.07 12.96 -6.67
C ALA A 96 -6.31 13.23 -5.36
N PRO A 97 -5.08 13.76 -5.42
CA PRO A 97 -4.26 13.99 -4.24
C PRO A 97 -4.91 15.05 -3.37
N SER A 98 -5.55 14.65 -2.26
CA SER A 98 -5.73 15.54 -1.12
C SER A 98 -4.54 15.33 -0.18
N THR A 99 -3.36 15.71 -0.66
CA THR A 99 -2.20 16.00 0.18
C THR A 99 -2.35 17.43 0.70
N LEU A 100 -2.57 17.55 2.01
CA LEU A 100 -1.96 18.57 2.86
C LEU A 100 -2.04 20.01 2.32
N ASP A 101 -3.03 20.78 2.77
CA ASP A 101 -2.86 22.23 2.89
C ASP A 101 -1.81 22.52 3.98
N ALA A 102 -0.55 22.27 3.64
CA ALA A 102 0.58 23.02 4.19
C ALA A 102 0.69 24.32 3.39
N GLN A 103 -0.30 25.19 3.54
CA GLN A 103 -0.24 26.57 3.08
C GLN A 103 -0.36 27.46 4.31
N ASN A 104 0.81 27.86 4.83
CA ASN A 104 1.10 29.19 5.39
C ASN A 104 2.54 29.17 5.94
N ALA A 105 3.50 29.14 5.02
CA ALA A 105 4.82 29.70 5.23
C ALA A 105 5.02 30.73 4.12
N ASP A 106 4.43 31.92 4.31
CA ASP A 106 4.84 33.17 3.66
C ASP A 106 4.14 34.32 4.41
N ASP A 107 4.73 34.72 5.53
CA ASP A 107 4.59 36.11 6.00
C ASP A 107 5.98 36.77 5.91
N PRO A 108 6.32 37.42 4.78
CA PRO A 108 7.54 38.16 4.64
C PRO A 108 7.24 39.62 5.00
N HIS A 109 7.12 39.99 6.27
CA HIS A 109 7.39 41.35 6.73
C HIS A 109 7.32 41.44 8.26
N LEU A 110 8.42 41.87 8.89
CA LEU A 110 8.51 42.82 10.02
C LEU A 110 9.84 42.62 10.79
N LEU A 111 10.96 42.95 10.14
CA LEU A 111 12.09 43.53 10.88
C LEU A 111 11.75 45.01 11.06
N PRO A 112 11.57 45.53 12.29
CA PRO A 112 11.61 46.97 12.49
C PRO A 112 13.06 47.45 12.32
N ASP A 113 13.25 48.35 11.37
CA ASP A 113 14.49 49.08 11.15
C ASP A 113 15.03 49.67 12.46
N SER A 114 16.33 49.51 12.67
CA SER A 114 17.07 50.20 13.73
C SER A 114 17.10 51.70 13.43
N PRO A 115 16.81 52.59 14.38
CA PRO A 115 17.30 53.96 14.34
C PRO A 115 18.62 54.07 15.10
N GLU A 116 19.51 54.88 14.52
CA GLU A 116 20.91 55.10 14.83
C GLU A 116 21.19 55.58 16.27
N MET A 117 22.37 55.19 16.75
CA MET A 117 23.02 55.80 17.90
C MET A 117 23.39 57.26 17.64
N SER A 118 23.08 58.15 18.59
CA SER A 118 23.82 59.38 18.89
C SER A 118 23.64 59.75 20.35
#